data_AF-A0A2G2YRY2-F1
#
_entry.id   AF-A0A2G2YRY2-F1
#
_cell.length_a   1.000
_cell.length_b   1.000
_cell.length_c   1.000
_cell.angle_alpha   90.00
_cell.angle_beta   90.00
_cell.angle_gamma   90.00
#
_symmetry.space_group_name_H-M   'P 1'
#
loop_
_entity.id
_entity.type
_entity.pdbx_description
1 polymer ?
#
loop_
_entity_poly.entity_id
_entity_poly.type
_entity_poly.pdbx_seq_one_letter_code
_entity_poly.pdbx_strand_id
1 'polypeptide(L)'
;MEREVLAVESGNKKSLADAVEKGVNLREQILRLYHDNYRGGSMKLAIIGGESLDILESWVLELFSSVKKGPLVNPDGGSELPIWKVGKLYWLEAVKDVHILDLSWTLPSLRKGYLKKAEDYLAHLLGHGNQSYLLFPVKHMLQCTGGVIGGSFGFI
;
A
#
# COMPACT_ATOMS: atom_id res chain seq x y z
N MET A 1 -8.81 -16.23 -22.40
CA MET A 1 -8.99 -15.93 -20.97
C MET A 1 -8.89 -14.42 -20.83
N GLU A 2 -10.04 -13.74 -20.80
CA GLU A 2 -10.09 -12.29 -20.63
C GLU A 2 -9.55 -11.96 -19.24
N ARG A 3 -8.46 -11.19 -19.19
CA ARG A 3 -7.94 -10.65 -17.94
C ARG A 3 -8.81 -9.45 -17.60
N GLU A 4 -9.76 -9.64 -16.70
CA GLU A 4 -10.54 -8.54 -16.14
C GLU A 4 -9.59 -7.72 -15.25
N VAL A 5 -9.10 -6.61 -15.79
CA VAL A 5 -8.24 -5.67 -15.07
C VAL A 5 -9.16 -4.70 -14.35
N LEU A 6 -9.35 -4.92 -13.05
CA LEU A 6 -10.32 -4.18 -12.23
C LEU A 6 -9.89 -2.73 -11.97
N ALA A 7 -8.58 -2.48 -11.87
CA ALA A 7 -7.97 -1.14 -11.88
C ALA A 7 -6.46 -1.26 -12.11
N VAL A 8 -5.85 -0.30 -12.81
CA VAL A 8 -4.39 -0.16 -12.91
C VAL A 8 -4.00 1.17 -12.29
N GLU A 9 -3.38 1.13 -11.11
CA GLU A 9 -3.00 2.34 -10.35
C GLU A 9 -1.96 3.21 -11.09
N SER A 10 -1.03 2.57 -11.82
CA SER A 10 0.05 3.29 -12.52
C SER A 10 -0.41 4.11 -13.73
N GLY A 11 -1.56 3.78 -14.33
CA GLY A 11 -1.93 4.29 -15.66
C GLY A 11 -0.95 3.90 -16.79
N ASN A 12 -1.37 4.04 -18.04
CA ASN A 12 -0.49 3.94 -19.21
C ASN A 12 -1.04 4.78 -20.38
N LYS A 13 -0.26 4.88 -21.48
CA LYS A 13 -0.68 5.65 -22.67
C LYS A 13 -2.05 5.20 -23.20
N LYS A 14 -2.31 3.89 -23.20
CA LYS A 14 -3.58 3.33 -23.66
C LYS A 14 -4.73 3.74 -22.74
N SER A 15 -4.59 3.60 -21.43
CA SER A 15 -5.66 3.95 -20.49
C SER A 15 -6.05 5.44 -20.55
N LEU A 16 -5.07 6.32 -20.80
CA LEU A 16 -5.31 7.75 -20.98
C LEU A 16 -5.88 8.08 -22.37
N ALA A 17 -5.38 7.45 -23.43
CA ALA A 17 -5.90 7.62 -24.79
C ALA A 17 -7.33 7.11 -24.92
N ASP A 18 -7.62 5.91 -24.41
CA ASP A 18 -8.96 5.32 -24.39
C ASP A 18 -9.97 6.23 -23.65
N ALA A 19 -9.54 6.92 -22.60
CA ALA A 19 -10.38 7.88 -21.88
C ALA A 19 -10.72 9.11 -22.76
N VAL A 20 -9.73 9.65 -23.49
CA VAL A 20 -9.95 10.76 -24.42
C VAL A 20 -10.86 10.34 -25.58
N GLU A 21 -10.65 9.15 -26.14
CA GLU A 21 -11.50 8.59 -27.19
C GLU A 21 -12.96 8.40 -26.73
N LYS A 22 -13.16 8.06 -25.45
CA LYS A 22 -14.48 8.00 -24.80
C LYS A 22 -15.06 9.38 -24.45
N GLY A 23 -14.42 10.47 -24.86
CA GLY A 23 -14.90 11.84 -24.66
C GLY A 23 -14.59 12.43 -23.28
N VAL A 24 -13.70 11.80 -22.49
CA VAL A 24 -13.31 12.34 -21.17
C VAL A 24 -12.33 13.48 -21.36
N ASN A 25 -12.68 14.66 -20.84
CA ASN A 25 -11.75 15.78 -20.76
C ASN A 25 -10.76 15.55 -19.61
N LEU A 26 -9.58 15.03 -19.93
CA LEU A 26 -8.53 14.73 -18.93
C LEU A 26 -8.13 15.94 -18.11
N ARG A 27 -8.04 17.14 -18.71
CA ARG A 27 -7.65 18.36 -17.99
C ARG A 27 -8.66 18.69 -16.89
N GLU A 28 -9.95 18.59 -17.21
CA GLU A 28 -11.00 18.87 -16.24
C GLU A 28 -11.00 17.83 -15.11
N GLN A 29 -10.80 16.55 -15.43
CA GLN A 29 -10.69 15.49 -14.43
C GLN A 29 -9.50 15.69 -13.49
N ILE A 30 -8.34 16.09 -14.01
CA ILE A 30 -7.16 16.42 -13.20
C ILE A 30 -7.45 17.58 -12.25
N LEU A 31 -8.10 18.64 -12.75
CA LEU A 31 -8.46 19.79 -11.91
C LEU A 31 -9.48 19.43 -10.84
N ARG A 32 -10.48 18.59 -11.15
CA ARG A 32 -11.43 18.06 -10.18
C ARG A 32 -10.70 17.23 -9.12
N LEU A 33 -9.85 16.29 -9.52
CA LEU A 33 -9.05 15.46 -8.62
C LEU A 33 -8.20 16.32 -7.67
N TYR A 34 -7.55 17.36 -8.19
CA TYR A 34 -6.79 18.32 -7.39
C TYR A 34 -7.69 19.04 -6.37
N HIS A 35 -8.83 19.60 -6.78
CA HIS A 35 -9.71 20.32 -5.87
C HIS A 35 -10.38 19.44 -4.80
N ASP A 36 -10.62 18.17 -5.13
CA ASP A 36 -11.28 17.24 -4.23
C ASP A 36 -10.32 16.63 -3.21
N ASN A 37 -9.09 16.29 -3.63
CA ASN A 37 -8.16 15.51 -2.81
C ASN A 37 -6.99 16.32 -2.23
N TYR A 38 -6.54 17.40 -2.88
CA TYR A 38 -5.41 18.21 -2.40
C TYR A 38 -5.89 19.26 -1.39
N ARG A 39 -6.20 18.81 -0.17
CA ARG A 39 -6.62 19.67 0.94
C ARG A 39 -5.72 19.49 2.16
N GLY A 40 -5.48 20.56 2.91
CA GLY A 40 -4.57 20.54 4.06
C GLY A 40 -4.95 19.54 5.16
N GLY A 41 -6.23 19.13 5.25
CA GLY A 41 -6.70 18.12 6.21
C GLY A 41 -6.21 16.69 5.94
N SER A 42 -5.85 16.37 4.70
CA SER A 42 -5.31 15.06 4.28
C SER A 42 -3.79 15.07 4.10
N MET A 43 -3.16 16.25 4.15
CA MET A 43 -1.72 16.41 3.94
C MET A 43 -0.93 16.30 5.25
N LYS A 44 0.30 15.79 5.15
CA LYS A 44 1.30 15.81 6.22
C LYS A 44 2.60 16.38 5.64
N LEU A 45 3.28 17.23 6.40
CA LEU A 45 4.53 17.87 6.02
C LEU A 45 5.57 17.55 7.09
N ALA A 46 6.77 17.14 6.66
CA ALA A 46 7.93 16.97 7.53
C ALA A 46 9.08 17.81 6.96
N ILE A 47 9.72 18.62 7.80
CA ILE A 47 10.85 19.47 7.43
C ILE A 47 12.02 19.13 8.33
N ILE A 48 13.21 19.06 7.73
CA ILE A 48 14.47 18.86 8.42
C ILE A 48 15.40 19.98 7.97
N GLY A 49 15.95 20.72 8.92
CA GLY A 49 16.86 21.83 8.67
C GLY A 49 17.80 22.04 9.86
N GLY A 50 18.88 22.79 9.63
CA GLY A 50 19.84 23.16 10.68
C GLY A 50 19.44 24.41 11.47
N GLU A 51 18.39 25.10 11.02
CA GLU A 51 17.85 26.30 11.66
C GLU A 51 17.04 25.97 12.92
N SER A 52 16.75 27.00 13.73
CA SER A 52 15.89 26.84 14.90
C SER A 52 14.45 26.48 14.49
N LEU A 53 13.71 25.87 15.42
CA LEU A 53 12.31 25.51 15.20
C LEU A 53 11.44 26.72 14.85
N ASP A 54 11.70 27.87 15.46
CA ASP A 54 10.95 29.11 15.18
C ASP A 54 11.12 29.57 13.72
N ILE A 55 12.33 29.45 13.18
CA ILE A 55 12.62 29.80 11.78
C ILE A 55 11.91 28.82 10.85
N LEU A 56 12.04 27.52 11.12
CA LEU A 56 11.37 26.48 10.30
C LEU A 56 9.86 26.63 10.33
N GLU A 57 9.27 26.93 11.49
CA GLU A 57 7.83 27.21 11.61
C GLU A 57 7.43 28.45 10.80
N SER A 58 8.20 29.54 10.87
CA SER A 58 7.92 30.75 10.11
C SER A 58 7.85 30.48 8.59
N TRP A 59 8.77 29.68 8.06
CA TRP A 59 8.77 29.29 6.64
C TRP A 59 7.59 28.39 6.27
N VAL A 60 7.22 27.45 7.16
CA VAL A 60 6.02 26.61 6.96
C VAL A 60 4.79 27.48 6.84
N LEU A 61 4.63 28.43 7.75
CA LEU A 61 3.49 29.34 7.75
C LEU A 61 3.50 30.23 6.51
N GLU A 62 4.65 30.75 6.11
CA GLU A 62 4.77 31.57 4.90
C GLU A 62 4.38 30.79 3.63
N LEU A 63 4.91 29.58 3.46
CA LEU A 63 4.80 28.83 2.20
C LEU A 63 3.51 27.99 2.10
N PHE A 64 3.00 27.46 3.21
CA PHE A 64 1.92 26.47 3.20
C PHE A 64 0.61 26.97 3.83
N SER A 65 0.56 28.16 4.42
CA SER A 65 -0.69 28.70 4.99
C SER A 65 -1.82 28.89 3.97
N SER A 66 -1.47 29.09 2.70
CA SER A 66 -2.44 29.28 1.62
C SER A 66 -3.14 27.99 1.17
N VAL A 67 -2.69 26.81 1.64
CA VAL A 67 -3.30 25.53 1.27
C VAL A 67 -4.72 25.45 1.83
N LYS A 68 -5.68 25.12 0.96
CA LYS A 68 -7.10 25.02 1.35
C LYS A 68 -7.29 24.04 2.50
N LYS A 69 -7.90 24.48 3.60
CA LYS A 69 -8.30 23.61 4.69
C LYS A 69 -9.31 22.57 4.19
N GLY A 70 -9.18 21.32 4.65
CA GLY A 70 -10.09 20.22 4.32
C GLY A 70 -10.49 19.43 5.55
N PRO A 71 -11.48 18.52 5.42
CA PRO A 71 -11.81 17.59 6.49
C PRO A 71 -10.59 16.71 6.80
N LEU A 72 -10.47 16.31 8.06
CA LEU A 72 -9.50 15.29 8.44
C LEU A 72 -9.95 13.96 7.83
N VAL A 73 -9.08 13.35 7.03
CA VAL A 73 -9.34 12.02 6.47
C VAL A 73 -9.16 11.01 7.61
N ASN A 74 -10.20 10.21 7.87
CA ASN A 74 -10.08 9.09 8.80
C ASN A 74 -9.35 7.95 8.07
N PRO A 75 -8.14 7.56 8.52
CA PRO A 75 -7.41 6.46 7.89
C PRO A 75 -8.05 5.09 8.14
N ASP A 76 -9.08 5.00 8.99
CA ASP A 76 -9.84 3.77 9.24
C ASP A 76 -10.89 3.47 8.16
N GLY A 77 -11.01 4.30 7.12
CA GLY A 77 -11.83 4.01 5.94
C GLY A 77 -11.29 2.80 5.20
N GLY A 78 -11.67 1.60 5.65
CA GLY A 78 -11.25 0.34 5.05
C GLY A 78 -11.66 0.28 3.59
N SER A 79 -10.72 -0.09 2.70
CA SER A 79 -11.12 -0.57 1.40
C SER A 79 -11.77 -1.94 1.59
N GLU A 80 -13.05 -2.01 1.24
CA GLU A 80 -13.70 -3.26 0.95
C GLU A 80 -13.15 -3.73 -0.38
N LEU A 81 -12.19 -4.66 -0.36
CA LEU A 81 -12.15 -5.86 -1.21
C LEU A 81 -10.72 -6.43 -1.19
N PRO A 82 -10.54 -7.69 -0.78
CA PRO A 82 -9.24 -8.33 -0.92
C PRO A 82 -8.94 -8.56 -2.41
N ILE A 83 -7.72 -8.21 -2.82
CA ILE A 83 -7.20 -8.43 -4.20
C ILE A 83 -7.37 -9.91 -4.61
N TRP A 84 -7.27 -10.81 -3.63
CA TRP A 84 -7.45 -12.25 -3.81
C TRP A 84 -8.67 -12.75 -3.04
N LYS A 85 -9.47 -13.61 -3.68
CA LYS A 85 -10.52 -14.35 -2.97
C LYS A 85 -9.88 -15.36 -2.01
N VAL A 86 -10.34 -15.38 -0.77
CA VAL A 86 -9.89 -16.30 0.28
C VAL A 86 -10.12 -17.75 -0.14
N GLY A 87 -9.19 -18.65 0.23
CA GLY A 87 -9.32 -20.09 -0.02
C GLY A 87 -9.11 -20.52 -1.48
N LYS A 88 -8.53 -19.64 -2.31
CA LYS A 88 -8.18 -19.94 -3.69
C LYS A 88 -6.67 -20.13 -3.83
N LEU A 89 -6.29 -21.11 -4.65
CA LEU A 89 -4.93 -21.31 -5.11
C LEU A 89 -4.79 -20.70 -6.50
N TYR A 90 -3.78 -19.85 -6.67
CA TYR A 90 -3.48 -19.20 -7.94
C TYR A 90 -2.14 -19.72 -8.45
N TRP A 91 -2.15 -20.23 -9.68
CA TRP A 91 -0.94 -20.64 -10.38
C TRP A 91 -0.55 -19.56 -11.39
N LEU A 92 0.68 -19.07 -11.28
CA LEU A 92 1.21 -18.01 -12.13
C LEU A 92 2.47 -18.49 -12.81
N GLU A 93 2.56 -18.27 -14.12
CA GLU A 93 3.77 -18.56 -14.90
C GLU A 93 4.79 -17.45 -14.65
N ALA A 94 5.97 -17.83 -14.14
CA ALA A 94 7.05 -16.89 -13.91
C ALA A 94 7.76 -16.56 -15.23
N VAL A 95 8.02 -15.28 -15.45
CA VAL A 95 8.80 -14.81 -16.62
C VAL A 95 10.30 -15.13 -16.44
N LYS A 96 10.75 -15.25 -15.19
CA LYS A 96 12.12 -15.62 -14.82
C LYS A 96 12.13 -17.04 -14.28
N ASP A 97 13.31 -17.67 -14.29
CA ASP A 97 13.53 -18.99 -13.68
C ASP A 97 13.54 -18.88 -12.15
N VAL A 98 12.35 -18.78 -11.57
CA VAL A 98 12.13 -18.69 -10.12
C VAL A 98 10.91 -19.53 -9.73
N HIS A 99 11.02 -20.18 -8.58
CA HIS A 99 9.92 -20.91 -7.96
C HIS A 99 9.57 -20.23 -6.64
N ILE A 100 8.38 -19.64 -6.59
CA ILE A 100 7.90 -18.86 -5.44
C ILE A 100 6.55 -19.43 -5.00
N LEU A 101 6.45 -19.73 -3.71
CA LEU A 101 5.18 -19.99 -3.04
C LEU A 101 4.86 -18.78 -2.16
N ASP A 102 3.77 -18.10 -2.45
CA ASP A 102 3.26 -16.98 -1.65
C ASP A 102 2.02 -17.40 -0.88
N LEU A 103 2.04 -17.19 0.43
CA LEU A 103 0.94 -17.47 1.35
C LEU A 103 0.47 -16.15 1.96
N SER A 104 -0.76 -15.75 1.62
CA SER A 104 -1.33 -14.47 2.04
C SER A 104 -2.59 -14.68 2.87
N TRP A 105 -2.70 -13.97 3.99
CA TRP A 105 -3.89 -13.92 4.84
C TRP A 105 -4.39 -12.48 4.97
N THR A 106 -5.70 -12.28 4.86
CA THR A 106 -6.33 -10.98 5.05
C THR A 106 -6.56 -10.72 6.53
N LEU A 107 -5.95 -9.67 7.06
CA LEU A 107 -6.14 -9.22 8.45
C LEU A 107 -6.91 -7.89 8.47
N PRO A 108 -7.73 -7.63 9.52
CA PRO A 108 -8.29 -6.30 9.73
C PRO A 108 -7.17 -5.27 10.01
N SER A 109 -7.47 -3.98 9.85
CA SER A 109 -6.51 -2.91 10.16
C SER A 109 -6.00 -3.01 11.60
N LEU A 110 -4.70 -3.24 11.76
CA LEU A 110 -4.04 -3.34 13.06
C LEU A 110 -3.56 -1.98 13.60
N ARG A 111 -3.82 -0.88 12.88
CA ARG A 111 -3.34 0.48 13.24
C ARG A 111 -3.69 0.88 14.67
N LYS A 112 -4.91 0.57 15.14
CA LYS A 112 -5.36 0.87 16.52
C LYS A 112 -4.53 0.17 17.60
N GLY A 113 -3.91 -0.96 17.26
CA GLY A 113 -3.07 -1.77 18.12
C GLY A 113 -1.58 -1.66 17.83
N TYR A 114 -1.14 -0.67 17.04
CA TYR A 114 0.24 -0.55 16.54
C TYR A 114 1.31 -0.73 17.63
N LEU A 115 1.10 -0.16 18.83
CA LEU A 115 2.07 -0.29 19.94
C LEU A 115 2.26 -1.72 20.44
N LYS A 116 1.27 -2.61 20.23
CA LYS A 116 1.37 -4.03 20.60
C LYS A 116 2.22 -4.83 19.62
N LYS A 117 2.37 -4.35 18.38
CA LYS A 117 3.17 -4.98 17.32
C LYS A 117 2.86 -6.49 17.16
N ALA A 118 1.57 -6.84 17.14
CA ALA A 118 1.15 -8.24 17.12
C ALA A 118 1.56 -8.94 15.82
N GLU A 119 1.50 -8.21 14.70
CA GLU A 119 1.96 -8.63 13.38
C GLU A 119 3.47 -8.90 13.36
N ASP A 120 4.28 -8.01 13.96
CA ASP A 120 5.74 -8.19 14.02
C ASP A 120 6.08 -9.39 14.89
N TYR A 121 5.36 -9.59 16.00
CA TYR A 121 5.56 -10.75 16.86
C TYR A 121 5.25 -12.07 16.15
N LEU A 122 4.13 -12.13 15.41
CA LEU A 122 3.77 -13.30 14.61
C LEU A 122 4.76 -13.54 13.46
N ALA A 123 5.15 -12.49 12.75
CA ALA A 123 6.14 -12.56 11.68
C ALA A 123 7.49 -13.04 12.21
N HIS A 124 7.90 -12.55 13.39
CA HIS A 124 9.10 -12.99 14.05
C HIS A 124 9.02 -14.48 14.41
N LEU A 125 7.92 -14.95 15.01
CA LEU A 125 7.73 -16.35 15.38
C LEU A 125 7.75 -17.29 14.17
N LEU A 126 7.08 -16.90 13.08
CA LEU A 126 7.04 -17.67 11.84
C LEU A 126 8.35 -17.59 11.05
N GLY A 127 9.10 -16.49 11.17
CA GLY A 127 10.40 -16.31 10.52
C GLY A 127 11.54 -16.96 11.30
N HIS A 128 11.33 -17.24 12.59
CA HIS A 128 12.30 -17.89 13.45
C HIS A 128 12.49 -19.34 13.00
N GLY A 129 13.52 -19.58 12.18
CA GLY A 129 13.88 -20.88 11.61
C GLY A 129 14.43 -21.90 12.62
N ASN A 130 14.08 -21.81 13.90
CA ASN A 130 14.53 -22.74 14.92
C ASN A 130 13.47 -23.81 15.08
N GLN A 131 13.74 -25.04 14.63
CA GLN A 131 13.11 -26.27 15.08
C GLN A 131 11.61 -26.18 15.45
N SER A 132 10.83 -25.38 14.73
CA SER A 132 9.42 -25.19 14.99
C SER A 132 8.70 -26.23 14.15
N TYR A 133 7.80 -26.97 14.80
CA TYR A 133 7.06 -28.10 14.23
C TYR A 133 6.26 -27.77 12.95
N LEU A 134 6.17 -26.49 12.57
CA LEU A 134 5.47 -25.98 11.40
C LEU A 134 6.40 -25.67 10.20
N LEU A 135 7.57 -25.06 10.42
CA LEU A 135 8.48 -24.72 9.30
C LEU A 135 9.39 -25.88 8.91
N PHE A 136 9.74 -26.76 9.85
CA PHE A 136 10.65 -27.87 9.56
C PHE A 136 10.05 -28.85 8.52
N PRO A 137 8.78 -29.30 8.63
CA PRO A 137 8.19 -30.22 7.64
C PRO A 137 7.96 -29.55 6.29
N VAL A 138 7.53 -28.28 6.28
CA VAL A 138 7.24 -27.51 5.05
C VAL A 138 8.52 -27.25 4.26
N LYS A 139 9.61 -26.87 4.93
CA LYS A 139 10.91 -26.65 4.28
C LYS A 139 11.52 -27.95 3.75
N HIS A 140 11.33 -29.06 4.46
CA HIS A 140 11.81 -30.38 4.04
C HIS A 140 10.96 -31.01 2.92
N MET A 141 9.65 -30.77 2.89
CA MET A 141 8.75 -31.24 1.83
C MET A 141 8.79 -30.37 0.57
N LEU A 142 9.00 -29.05 0.70
CA LEU A 142 8.97 -28.10 -0.44
C LEU A 142 10.34 -27.59 -0.88
N GLN A 143 11.43 -28.07 -0.27
CA GLN A 143 12.82 -27.71 -0.62
C GLN A 143 13.05 -26.18 -0.76
N CYS A 144 12.42 -25.37 0.11
CA CYS A 144 12.50 -23.91 0.01
C CYS A 144 13.84 -23.36 0.56
N THR A 145 14.53 -22.52 -0.21
CA THR A 145 15.85 -21.96 0.11
C THR A 145 15.81 -20.67 0.93
N GLY A 146 14.65 -20.00 1.05
CA GLY A 146 14.46 -18.79 1.85
C GLY A 146 12.99 -18.48 2.12
N GLY A 147 12.72 -17.68 3.16
CA GLY A 147 11.38 -17.22 3.50
C GLY A 147 11.43 -15.77 3.98
N VAL A 148 10.56 -14.92 3.44
CA VAL A 148 10.36 -13.54 3.87
C VAL A 148 8.94 -13.43 4.40
N ILE A 149 8.79 -12.98 5.63
CA ILE A 149 7.49 -12.72 6.24
C ILE A 149 7.44 -11.23 6.53
N GLY A 150 6.67 -10.51 5.73
CA GLY A 150 6.48 -9.08 5.86
C GLY A 150 5.01 -8.75 5.63
N GLY A 151 4.41 -8.03 6.58
CA GLY A 151 3.13 -7.37 6.34
C GLY A 151 3.34 -6.27 5.30
N SER A 152 2.74 -6.40 4.12
CA SER A 152 2.71 -5.29 3.17
C SER A 152 1.75 -4.22 3.70
N PHE A 153 2.31 -3.16 4.29
CA PHE A 153 1.57 -1.90 4.49
C PHE A 153 1.53 -1.17 3.15
N GLY A 154 0.54 -1.51 2.32
CA GLY A 154 0.16 -0.66 1.19
C GLY A 154 -0.46 0.61 1.75
N PHE A 155 0.25 1.74 1.65
CA PHE A 155 -0.38 3.04 1.68
C PHE A 155 -0.91 3.30 0.26
N ILE A 156 -2.22 3.18 0.11
CA ILE A 156 -2.95 3.84 -0.98
C ILE A 156 -3.41 5.19 -0.44
#